data_AF-A0A2D6ZIB9-F1
#
_entry.id   AF-A0A2D6ZIB9-F1
#
_cell.length_a   1.000
_cell.length_b   1.000
_cell.length_c   1.000
_cell.angle_alpha   90.00
_cell.angle_beta   90.00
_cell.angle_gamma   90.00
#
_symmetry.space_group_name_H-M   'P 1'
#
loop_
_entity.id
_entity.type
_entity.pdbx_description
1 polymer ?
#
loop_
_entity_poly.entity_id
_entity_poly.type
_entity_poly.pdbx_seq_one_letter_code
_entity_poly.pdbx_strand_id
1 'polypeptide(L)'
;MPLGCTQPADDVPWVRITAPAESRIEAPAITQVEAKADLGGHAIEQIEFSIDDELVFVDDTEPYVFEWQNRRVGKFVFTVTAKGGDGEAVESRGVEFEFVAKRGADEAVLIAEGSHWLYLDTGEPSDEQWTGAGFDDAHWLEGPAQLGYGEGDEATRIRFGENPREKHVTTWFRKTITVEDVGRFDRLKLRLLSDDGALVFLNDHFVALESVGQVGLLFQSAPVFVLIRRSVTDEQGSGVRVFHAHPCDVG
;
A
#
# COMPACT_ATOMS: atom_id res chain seq x y z
N MET A 1 59.64 43.51 -12.10
CA MET A 1 58.33 43.13 -12.69
C MET A 1 58.27 41.61 -12.64
N PRO A 2 57.57 40.97 -11.69
CA PRO A 2 57.29 39.54 -11.85
C PRO A 2 56.06 39.40 -12.75
N LEU A 3 56.20 38.58 -13.78
CA LEU A 3 55.10 38.12 -14.62
C LEU A 3 54.24 37.19 -13.78
N GLY A 4 53.06 37.66 -13.37
CA GLY A 4 52.02 36.79 -12.86
C GLY A 4 51.43 36.01 -14.02
N CYS A 5 51.84 34.76 -14.20
CA CYS A 5 51.03 33.80 -14.93
C CYS A 5 49.91 33.38 -13.96
N THR A 6 48.79 34.11 -13.96
CA THR A 6 47.55 33.62 -13.38
C THR A 6 47.08 32.48 -14.28
N GLN A 7 47.21 31.24 -13.78
CA GLN A 7 46.65 30.04 -14.41
C GLN A 7 45.13 30.26 -14.56
N PRO A 8 44.52 30.03 -15.74
CA PRO A 8 43.07 30.02 -15.82
C PRO A 8 42.56 28.87 -14.93
N ALA A 9 41.70 29.17 -13.97
CA ALA A 9 40.91 28.15 -13.31
C ALA A 9 39.86 27.70 -14.35
N ASP A 10 40.23 26.74 -15.18
CA ASP A 10 39.24 25.95 -15.92
C ASP A 10 38.57 25.02 -14.88
N ASP A 11 37.67 25.56 -14.05
CA ASP A 11 36.73 24.74 -13.30
C ASP A 11 35.76 24.16 -14.33
N VAL A 12 35.99 22.90 -14.70
CA VAL A 12 35.10 22.17 -15.59
C VAL A 12 33.74 22.03 -14.91
N PRO A 13 32.64 22.53 -15.51
CA PRO A 13 31.31 22.42 -14.93
C PRO A 13 30.95 20.97 -14.60
N TRP A 14 30.40 20.74 -13.40
CA TRP A 14 29.99 19.42 -12.93
C TRP A 14 28.74 19.47 -12.06
N VAL A 15 27.97 18.38 -12.06
CA VAL A 15 26.92 18.11 -11.10
C VAL A 15 26.96 16.63 -10.72
N ARG A 16 26.64 16.30 -9.47
CA ARG A 16 26.55 14.90 -9.02
C ARG A 16 25.64 14.75 -7.81
N ILE A 17 25.11 13.54 -7.67
CA ILE A 17 24.46 13.07 -6.44
C ILE A 17 25.55 12.76 -5.40
N THR A 18 25.37 13.27 -4.18
CA THR A 18 26.29 13.06 -3.05
C THR A 18 25.71 12.20 -1.94
N ALA A 19 24.40 12.01 -1.89
CA ALA A 19 23.73 11.10 -0.98
C ALA A 19 22.48 10.47 -1.63
N PRO A 20 22.04 9.28 -1.18
CA PRO A 20 22.70 8.44 -0.19
C PRO A 20 23.98 7.78 -0.75
N ALA A 21 24.94 7.47 0.13
CA ALA A 21 26.16 6.76 -0.25
C ALA A 21 25.91 5.26 -0.49
N GLU A 22 24.83 4.73 0.08
CA GLU A 22 24.41 3.35 -0.10
C GLU A 22 23.70 3.18 -1.44
N SER A 23 24.12 2.21 -2.23
CA SER A 23 23.47 1.85 -3.49
C SER A 23 22.34 0.84 -3.32
N ARG A 24 22.13 0.32 -2.11
CA ARG A 24 21.11 -0.67 -1.80
C ARG A 24 20.33 -0.24 -0.57
N ILE A 25 19.04 0.02 -0.75
CA ILE A 25 18.17 0.64 0.26
C ILE A 25 16.96 -0.26 0.48
N GLU A 26 16.52 -0.42 1.72
CA GLU A 26 15.28 -1.15 2.02
C GLU A 26 14.06 -0.28 1.70
N ALA A 27 13.10 -0.82 0.95
CA ALA A 27 11.79 -0.23 0.75
C ALA A 27 10.75 -0.87 1.70
N PRO A 28 9.70 -0.12 2.12
CA PRO A 28 9.46 1.29 1.82
C PRO A 28 10.34 2.22 2.68
N ALA A 29 10.80 3.33 2.09
CA ALA A 29 11.63 4.32 2.79
C ALA A 29 11.47 5.73 2.20
N ILE A 30 11.73 6.75 3.02
CA ILE A 30 11.98 8.11 2.56
C ILE A 30 13.48 8.22 2.30
N THR A 31 13.86 8.39 1.04
CA THR A 31 15.26 8.51 0.62
C THR A 31 15.58 9.97 0.35
N GLN A 32 16.49 10.55 1.12
CA GLN A 32 17.02 11.89 0.86
C GLN A 32 18.13 11.81 -0.18
N VAL A 33 17.85 12.31 -1.38
CA VAL A 33 18.80 12.40 -2.48
C VAL A 33 19.38 13.81 -2.49
N GLU A 34 20.66 13.92 -2.15
CA GLU A 34 21.36 15.22 -2.11
C GLU A 34 22.21 15.40 -3.36
N ALA A 35 22.25 16.62 -3.89
CA ALA A 35 23.08 16.96 -5.04
C ALA A 35 24.03 18.12 -4.75
N LYS A 36 25.15 18.15 -5.47
CA LYS A 36 26.05 19.30 -5.55
C LYS A 36 26.39 19.61 -7.00
N ALA A 37 26.57 20.88 -7.30
CA ALA A 37 26.95 21.37 -8.61
C ALA A 37 27.96 22.51 -8.51
N ASP A 38 28.71 22.69 -9.59
CA ASP A 38 29.51 23.87 -9.88
C ASP A 38 29.45 24.08 -11.39
N LEU A 39 29.00 25.24 -11.85
CA LEU A 39 28.95 25.59 -13.26
C LEU A 39 30.18 26.42 -13.67
N GLY A 40 31.37 26.07 -13.17
CA GLY A 40 32.61 26.78 -13.52
C GLY A 40 32.62 28.23 -13.01
N GLY A 41 31.99 28.47 -11.85
CA GLY A 41 31.79 29.81 -11.30
C GLY A 41 30.56 30.57 -11.85
N HIS A 42 29.76 29.96 -12.72
CA HIS A 42 28.46 30.49 -13.13
C HIS A 42 27.39 30.24 -12.06
N ALA A 43 26.35 31.09 -12.03
CA ALA A 43 25.25 30.95 -11.08
C ALA A 43 24.37 29.75 -11.45
N ILE A 44 24.08 28.91 -10.46
CA ILE A 44 23.12 27.81 -10.59
C ILE A 44 21.73 28.35 -10.26
N GLU A 45 20.79 28.22 -11.20
CA GLU A 45 19.40 28.62 -10.99
C GLU A 45 18.56 27.48 -10.42
N GLN A 46 18.79 26.25 -10.90
CA GLN A 46 18.07 25.08 -10.41
C GLN A 46 18.84 23.77 -10.65
N ILE A 47 18.55 22.77 -9.80
CA ILE A 47 18.90 21.37 -9.97
C ILE A 47 17.63 20.58 -10.29
N GLU A 48 17.65 19.85 -11.39
CA GLU A 48 16.58 18.96 -11.83
C GLU A 48 16.94 17.52 -11.47
N PHE A 49 16.13 16.88 -10.63
CA PHE A 49 16.27 15.47 -10.27
C PHE A 49 15.37 14.62 -11.18
N SER A 50 15.95 13.60 -11.79
CA SER A 50 15.24 12.66 -12.66
C SER A 50 15.44 11.21 -12.20
N ILE A 51 14.43 10.37 -12.44
CA ILE A 51 14.44 8.93 -12.19
C ILE A 51 14.09 8.23 -13.49
N ASP A 52 14.93 7.29 -13.95
CA ASP A 52 14.74 6.56 -15.20
C ASP A 52 14.43 7.49 -16.39
N ASP A 53 15.21 8.57 -16.51
CA ASP A 53 15.10 9.64 -17.51
C ASP A 53 13.83 10.52 -17.42
N GLU A 54 13.00 10.35 -16.40
CA GLU A 54 11.83 11.20 -16.13
C GLU A 54 12.15 12.25 -15.05
N LEU A 55 11.92 13.53 -15.34
CA LEU A 55 12.04 14.62 -14.37
C LEU A 55 11.00 14.45 -13.25
N VAL A 56 11.45 14.33 -12.00
CA VAL A 56 10.57 14.12 -10.84
C VAL A 56 10.54 15.30 -9.88
N PHE A 57 11.60 16.10 -9.82
CA PHE A 57 11.71 17.22 -8.89
C PHE A 57 12.67 18.29 -9.38
N VAL A 58 12.41 19.55 -9.01
CA VAL A 58 13.28 20.68 -9.28
C VAL A 58 13.53 21.40 -7.97
N ASP A 59 14.80 21.68 -7.67
CA ASP A 59 15.22 22.40 -6.49
C ASP A 59 16.05 23.63 -6.89
N ASP A 60 15.66 24.80 -6.40
CA ASP A 60 16.32 26.08 -6.66
C ASP A 60 17.09 26.62 -5.43
N THR A 61 17.06 25.89 -4.31
CA THR A 61 17.56 26.38 -3.03
C THR A 61 18.66 25.46 -2.49
N GLU A 62 19.88 25.97 -2.34
CA GLU A 62 20.98 25.22 -1.71
C GLU A 62 20.75 25.11 -0.17
N PRO A 63 20.92 23.92 0.44
CA PRO A 63 21.37 22.65 -0.13
C PRO A 63 20.31 21.95 -0.98
N TYR A 64 20.70 21.47 -2.16
CA TYR A 64 19.79 20.80 -3.09
C TYR A 64 19.44 19.39 -2.62
N VAL A 65 18.18 19.17 -2.22
CA VAL A 65 17.71 17.94 -1.60
C VAL A 65 16.34 17.53 -2.15
N PHE A 66 16.26 16.29 -2.62
CA PHE A 66 15.01 15.64 -2.99
C PHE A 66 14.63 14.53 -2.01
N GLU A 67 13.48 14.65 -1.36
CA GLU A 67 12.94 13.60 -0.49
C GLU A 67 12.05 12.62 -1.27
N TRP A 68 12.63 11.52 -1.73
CA TRP A 68 11.89 10.51 -2.49
C TRP A 68 11.16 9.52 -1.57
N GLN A 69 9.84 9.59 -1.53
CA GLN A 69 8.98 8.62 -0.81
C GLN A 69 8.80 7.33 -1.62
N ASN A 70 9.83 6.49 -1.69
CA ASN A 70 9.77 5.28 -2.49
C ASN A 70 9.10 4.10 -1.77
N ARG A 71 8.11 3.50 -2.44
CA ARG A 71 7.45 2.24 -2.03
C ARG A 71 7.69 1.09 -3.01
N ARG A 72 8.43 1.32 -4.10
CA ARG A 72 8.68 0.34 -5.15
C ARG A 72 10.03 -0.34 -4.91
N VAL A 73 10.06 -1.65 -5.09
CA VAL A 73 11.30 -2.43 -5.17
C VAL A 73 11.77 -2.53 -6.61
N GLY A 74 13.08 -2.62 -6.81
CA GLY A 74 13.69 -2.65 -8.12
C GLY A 74 14.90 -1.74 -8.22
N LYS A 75 15.47 -1.67 -9.42
CA LYS A 75 16.58 -0.77 -9.74
C LYS A 75 16.04 0.50 -10.35
N PHE A 76 16.59 1.62 -9.92
CA PHE A 76 16.22 2.95 -10.40
C PHE A 76 17.49 3.73 -10.67
N VAL A 77 17.55 4.41 -11.83
CA VAL A 77 18.69 5.25 -12.18
C VAL A 77 18.33 6.70 -11.90
N PHE A 78 19.10 7.32 -11.02
CA PHE A 78 18.95 8.73 -10.67
C PHE A 78 19.95 9.56 -11.45
N THR A 79 19.47 10.62 -12.07
CA THR A 79 20.30 11.67 -12.65
C THR A 79 19.88 13.01 -12.06
N VAL A 80 20.85 13.92 -11.99
CA VAL A 80 20.64 15.33 -11.70
C VAL A 80 21.23 16.19 -12.81
N THR A 81 20.53 17.27 -13.14
CA THR A 81 20.94 18.27 -14.13
C THR A 81 20.97 19.64 -13.49
N ALA A 82 22.13 20.30 -13.51
CA ALA A 82 22.27 21.69 -13.07
C ALA A 82 22.00 22.63 -14.24
N LYS A 83 21.19 23.67 -14.03
CA LYS A 83 20.92 24.70 -15.03
C LYS A 83 21.32 26.08 -14.53
N GLY A 84 22.00 26.84 -15.39
CA GLY A 84 22.33 28.25 -15.21
C GLY A 84 21.44 29.17 -16.04
N GLY A 85 21.49 30.47 -15.76
CA GLY A 85 20.60 31.48 -16.38
C GLY A 85 20.91 31.87 -17.83
N ASP A 86 22.06 31.46 -18.35
CA ASP A 86 22.48 31.66 -19.74
C ASP A 86 22.16 30.44 -20.64
N GLY A 87 21.39 29.48 -20.12
CA GLY A 87 21.07 28.23 -20.82
C GLY A 87 22.15 27.16 -20.69
N GLU A 88 23.17 27.39 -19.86
CA GLU A 88 24.11 26.35 -19.46
C GLU A 88 23.38 25.21 -18.75
N ALA A 89 23.68 23.97 -19.15
CA ALA A 89 23.13 22.78 -18.54
C ALA A 89 24.21 21.69 -18.48
N VAL A 90 24.39 21.10 -17.29
CA VAL A 90 25.31 20.00 -17.06
C VAL A 90 24.54 18.87 -16.40
N GLU A 91 24.66 17.67 -16.97
CA GLU A 91 24.03 16.47 -16.44
C GLU A 91 25.08 15.58 -15.75
N SER A 92 24.68 14.97 -14.64
CA SER A 92 25.49 14.01 -13.90
C SER A 92 25.52 12.64 -14.57
N ARG A 93 26.45 11.78 -14.12
CA ARG A 93 26.33 10.34 -14.40
C ARG A 93 25.14 9.75 -13.64
N GLY A 94 24.42 8.84 -14.27
CA GLY A 94 23.38 8.06 -13.62
C GLY A 94 23.92 7.25 -12.44
N VAL A 95 23.27 7.40 -11.28
CA VAL A 95 23.52 6.61 -10.07
C VAL A 95 22.40 5.58 -9.93
N GLU A 96 22.74 4.31 -10.06
CA GLU A 96 21.78 3.21 -9.86
C GLU A 96 21.63 2.92 -8.36
N PHE A 97 20.38 2.96 -7.88
CA PHE A 97 19.99 2.47 -6.57
C PHE A 97 19.13 1.23 -6.71
N GLU A 98 19.45 0.18 -5.97
CA GLU A 98 18.62 -1.01 -5.80
C GLU A 98 17.78 -0.88 -4.53
N PHE A 99 16.47 -0.79 -4.71
CA PHE A 99 15.50 -0.84 -3.63
C PHE A 99 15.04 -2.26 -3.43
N VAL A 100 15.35 -2.82 -2.27
CA VAL A 100 15.01 -4.20 -1.92
C VAL A 100 13.90 -4.21 -0.90
N ALA A 101 13.02 -5.21 -0.97
CA ALA A 101 12.09 -5.44 0.12
C ALA A 101 12.87 -5.68 1.40
N LYS A 102 12.47 -5.03 2.49
CA LYS A 102 13.00 -5.30 3.83
C LYS A 102 12.94 -6.80 4.10
N ARG A 103 14.10 -7.42 4.36
CA ARG A 103 14.16 -8.86 4.65
C ARG A 103 13.57 -9.10 6.03
N GLY A 104 12.55 -9.96 6.10
CA GLY A 104 11.73 -10.12 7.30
C GLY A 104 10.49 -9.24 7.28
N ALA A 105 9.80 -9.16 6.13
CA ALA A 105 8.39 -8.77 6.13
C ALA A 105 7.64 -9.81 6.98
N ASP A 106 7.60 -9.60 8.29
CA ASP A 106 6.76 -10.36 9.20
C ASP A 106 5.34 -10.24 8.68
N GLU A 107 4.73 -11.39 8.36
CA GLU A 107 3.32 -11.44 8.05
C GLU A 107 2.57 -11.12 9.35
N ALA A 108 2.19 -9.85 9.51
CA ALA A 108 1.37 -9.45 10.63
C ALA A 108 -0.04 -9.95 10.40
N VAL A 109 -0.52 -10.80 11.30
CA VAL A 109 -1.92 -11.22 11.33
C VAL A 109 -2.76 -10.04 11.84
N LEU A 110 -3.42 -9.34 10.91
CA LEU A 110 -4.33 -8.23 11.25
C LEU A 110 -5.71 -8.71 11.67
N ILE A 111 -6.14 -9.86 11.14
CA ILE A 111 -7.39 -10.54 11.49
C ILE A 111 -7.04 -12.02 11.71
N ALA A 112 -7.08 -12.47 12.96
CA ALA A 112 -6.87 -13.88 13.29
C ALA A 112 -8.09 -14.72 12.92
N GLU A 113 -7.88 -16.00 12.63
CA GLU A 113 -8.96 -16.98 12.55
C GLU A 113 -9.76 -16.99 13.87
N GLY A 114 -11.08 -17.16 13.78
CA GLY A 114 -11.95 -17.11 14.95
C GLY A 114 -12.18 -15.72 15.53
N SER A 115 -11.62 -14.65 14.93
CA SER A 115 -11.88 -13.27 15.36
C SER A 115 -13.38 -12.99 15.39
N HIS A 116 -13.79 -12.13 16.33
CA HIS A 116 -15.15 -11.62 16.36
C HIS A 116 -15.41 -10.65 15.21
N TRP A 117 -16.59 -10.76 14.61
CA TRP A 117 -17.09 -9.89 13.56
C TRP A 117 -18.43 -9.31 13.98
N LEU A 118 -18.67 -8.05 13.61
CA LEU A 118 -20.01 -7.50 13.59
C LEU A 118 -20.76 -8.07 12.39
N TYR A 119 -22.04 -8.36 12.56
CA TYR A 119 -22.89 -8.87 11.51
C TYR A 119 -24.32 -8.33 11.59
N LEU A 120 -24.93 -8.18 10.42
CA LEU A 120 -26.35 -7.87 10.25
C LEU A 120 -26.98 -8.97 9.41
N ASP A 121 -27.90 -9.72 10.03
CA ASP A 121 -28.55 -10.90 9.47
C ASP A 121 -30.06 -10.71 9.24
N THR A 122 -30.50 -9.46 9.08
CA THR A 122 -31.92 -9.10 8.91
C THR A 122 -32.46 -9.38 7.51
N GLY A 123 -31.59 -9.60 6.52
CA GLY A 123 -31.96 -9.81 5.12
C GLY A 123 -32.31 -8.53 4.36
N GLU A 124 -32.48 -7.41 5.07
CA GLU A 124 -32.75 -6.09 4.51
C GLU A 124 -31.47 -5.36 4.13
N PRO A 125 -31.43 -4.59 3.02
CA PRO A 125 -30.28 -3.80 2.64
C PRO A 125 -29.73 -2.99 3.80
N SER A 126 -28.43 -3.13 4.07
CA SER A 126 -27.75 -2.17 4.94
C SER A 126 -27.79 -0.77 4.30
N ASP A 127 -27.75 0.27 5.13
CA ASP A 127 -27.62 1.66 4.70
C ASP A 127 -26.50 1.77 3.66
N GLU A 128 -26.69 2.50 2.56
CA GLU A 128 -25.73 2.60 1.46
C GLU A 128 -24.31 3.04 1.92
N GLN A 129 -24.19 3.65 3.11
CA GLN A 129 -22.93 4.09 3.70
C GLN A 129 -22.26 3.08 4.65
N TRP A 130 -22.79 1.85 4.76
CA TRP A 130 -22.30 0.82 5.70
C TRP A 130 -20.83 0.43 5.51
N THR A 131 -20.29 0.66 4.31
CA THR A 131 -18.89 0.41 3.97
C THR A 131 -17.93 1.46 4.54
N GLY A 132 -18.47 2.52 5.13
CA GLY A 132 -17.68 3.67 5.55
C GLY A 132 -17.06 3.50 6.89
N ALA A 133 -15.86 4.07 7.05
CA ALA A 133 -15.13 3.99 8.31
C ALA A 133 -15.91 4.57 9.50
N GLY A 134 -16.68 5.63 9.25
CA GLY A 134 -17.50 6.32 10.26
C GLY A 134 -18.93 5.80 10.41
N PHE A 135 -19.29 4.68 9.78
CA PHE A 135 -20.64 4.12 9.89
C PHE A 135 -20.95 3.67 11.33
N ASP A 136 -22.13 4.02 11.82
CA ASP A 136 -22.64 3.59 13.13
C ASP A 136 -23.22 2.17 13.06
N ASP A 137 -22.42 1.22 13.51
CA ASP A 137 -22.73 -0.21 13.55
C ASP A 137 -23.18 -0.67 14.96
N ALA A 138 -23.53 0.23 15.88
CA ALA A 138 -23.86 -0.11 17.27
C ALA A 138 -25.05 -1.09 17.43
N HIS A 139 -25.89 -1.22 16.40
CA HIS A 139 -27.04 -2.12 16.37
C HIS A 139 -26.73 -3.49 15.74
N TRP A 140 -25.52 -3.68 15.20
CA TRP A 140 -25.10 -4.95 14.61
C TRP A 140 -24.79 -5.95 15.74
N LEU A 141 -25.05 -7.22 15.46
CA LEU A 141 -24.71 -8.30 16.36
C LEU A 141 -23.22 -8.62 16.25
N GLU A 142 -22.64 -9.25 17.27
CA GLU A 142 -21.22 -9.65 17.26
C GLU A 142 -21.07 -11.14 17.54
N GLY A 143 -20.17 -11.81 16.84
CA GLY A 143 -19.81 -13.19 17.13
C GLY A 143 -18.51 -13.66 16.48
N PRO A 144 -17.86 -14.70 17.02
CA PRO A 144 -16.65 -15.27 16.43
C PRO A 144 -16.92 -15.91 15.06
N ALA A 145 -15.99 -15.75 14.14
CA ALA A 145 -15.94 -16.59 12.94
C ALA A 145 -15.68 -18.06 13.34
N GLN A 146 -16.12 -19.07 12.60
CA GLN A 146 -16.93 -19.05 11.38
C GLN A 146 -18.38 -18.60 11.64
N LEU A 147 -18.88 -17.69 10.79
CA LEU A 147 -20.26 -17.19 10.83
C LEU A 147 -21.07 -17.82 9.70
N GLY A 148 -22.20 -18.46 10.00
CA GLY A 148 -23.02 -19.11 8.97
C GLY A 148 -24.18 -19.93 9.51
N TYR A 149 -24.68 -20.85 8.70
CA TYR A 149 -25.68 -21.84 9.09
C TYR A 149 -25.62 -23.08 8.17
N GLY A 150 -25.94 -24.25 8.74
CA GLY A 150 -26.22 -25.48 7.98
C GLY A 150 -25.17 -26.59 8.09
N GLU A 151 -23.93 -26.26 8.44
CA GLU A 151 -22.80 -27.21 8.45
C GLU A 151 -22.53 -27.80 9.84
N GLY A 152 -23.00 -27.13 10.90
CA GLY A 152 -22.86 -27.61 12.27
C GLY A 152 -21.49 -27.35 12.89
N ASP A 153 -20.59 -26.69 12.15
CA ASP A 153 -19.28 -26.23 12.62
C ASP A 153 -19.20 -24.70 12.80
N GLU A 154 -20.32 -23.99 12.68
CA GLU A 154 -20.34 -22.54 12.83
C GLU A 154 -20.18 -22.13 14.30
N ALA A 155 -19.19 -21.29 14.57
CA ALA A 155 -19.00 -20.67 15.87
C ALA A 155 -20.10 -19.63 16.15
N THR A 156 -20.54 -18.90 15.12
CA THR A 156 -21.70 -18.01 15.18
C THR A 156 -22.75 -18.44 14.18
N ARG A 157 -23.92 -18.83 14.70
CA ARG A 157 -25.07 -19.17 13.86
C ARG A 157 -25.79 -17.90 13.41
N ILE A 158 -25.81 -17.67 12.10
CA ILE A 158 -26.50 -16.56 11.43
C ILE A 158 -27.96 -16.94 11.18
N ARG A 159 -28.88 -15.99 11.41
CA ARG A 159 -30.30 -16.19 11.08
C ARG A 159 -30.49 -16.00 9.58
N PHE A 160 -31.28 -16.90 8.98
CA PHE A 160 -31.62 -16.85 7.56
C PHE A 160 -33.07 -16.40 7.33
N GLY A 161 -33.74 -15.86 8.34
CA GLY A 161 -35.17 -15.54 8.30
C GLY A 161 -36.06 -16.64 8.88
N GLU A 162 -37.36 -16.38 8.97
CA GLU A 162 -38.33 -17.29 9.57
C GLU A 162 -38.69 -18.47 8.66
N ASN A 163 -38.54 -18.29 7.35
CA ASN A 163 -38.91 -19.27 6.34
C ASN A 163 -37.64 -19.98 5.79
N PRO A 164 -37.42 -21.26 6.08
CA PRO A 164 -36.24 -21.98 5.60
C PRO A 164 -36.22 -22.19 4.07
N ARG A 165 -37.34 -21.94 3.37
CA ARG A 165 -37.44 -21.97 1.90
C ARG A 165 -37.22 -20.60 1.26
N GLU A 166 -37.12 -19.55 2.05
CA GLU A 166 -36.94 -18.17 1.61
C GLU A 166 -35.93 -17.51 2.52
N LYS A 167 -34.68 -17.96 2.35
CA LYS A 167 -33.57 -17.52 3.18
C LYS A 167 -33.17 -16.10 2.80
N HIS A 168 -32.68 -15.34 3.78
CA HIS A 168 -32.04 -14.06 3.54
C HIS A 168 -30.90 -14.23 2.52
N VAL A 169 -31.04 -13.54 1.38
CA VAL A 169 -30.09 -13.59 0.27
C VAL A 169 -28.77 -12.91 0.63
N THR A 170 -28.80 -11.96 1.56
CA THR A 170 -27.62 -11.17 1.95
C THR A 170 -27.48 -11.10 3.46
N THR A 171 -26.24 -11.22 3.90
CA THR A 171 -25.78 -10.95 5.26
C THR A 171 -24.59 -10.00 5.13
N TRP A 172 -24.51 -9.04 6.04
CA TRP A 172 -23.43 -8.06 6.07
C TRP A 172 -22.51 -8.35 7.24
N PHE A 173 -21.21 -8.17 7.03
CA PHE A 173 -20.19 -8.35 8.05
C PHE A 173 -19.25 -7.14 8.11
N ARG A 174 -18.88 -6.72 9.33
CA ARG A 174 -17.95 -5.63 9.62
C ARG A 174 -16.84 -6.07 10.56
N LYS A 175 -15.60 -5.71 10.21
CA LYS A 175 -14.45 -5.80 11.11
C LYS A 175 -13.62 -4.54 11.02
N THR A 176 -13.46 -3.88 12.15
CA THR A 176 -12.49 -2.79 12.34
C THR A 176 -11.15 -3.38 12.74
N ILE A 177 -10.09 -2.99 12.05
CA ILE A 177 -8.71 -3.24 12.49
C ILE A 177 -7.95 -1.91 12.65
N THR A 178 -7.16 -1.83 13.71
CA THR A 178 -6.28 -0.68 13.97
C THR A 178 -4.87 -1.02 13.53
N VAL A 179 -4.32 -0.19 12.65
CA VAL A 179 -2.94 -0.29 12.18
C VAL A 179 -2.23 1.00 12.55
N GLU A 180 -1.27 0.91 13.48
CA GLU A 180 -0.52 2.08 13.98
C GLU A 180 0.35 2.73 12.91
N ASP A 181 0.96 1.92 12.05
CA ASP A 181 1.77 2.38 10.94
C ASP A 181 1.38 1.60 9.68
N VAL A 182 0.63 2.24 8.78
CA VAL A 182 0.24 1.66 7.49
C VAL A 182 1.39 1.62 6.49
N GLY A 183 2.42 2.45 6.70
CA GLY A 183 3.62 2.52 5.85
C GLY A 183 4.46 1.25 5.95
N ARG A 184 4.30 0.45 7.01
CA ARG A 184 5.00 -0.83 7.18
C ARG A 184 4.50 -1.95 6.25
N PHE A 185 3.38 -1.76 5.57
CA PHE A 185 2.74 -2.79 4.76
C PHE A 185 2.81 -2.47 3.27
N ASP A 186 3.50 -3.33 2.51
CA ASP A 186 3.56 -3.24 1.04
C ASP A 186 2.31 -3.82 0.37
N ARG A 187 1.69 -4.82 1.00
CA ARG A 187 0.45 -5.47 0.55
C ARG A 187 -0.34 -5.97 1.74
N LEU A 188 -1.65 -6.01 1.62
CA LEU A 188 -2.50 -6.83 2.47
C LEU A 188 -3.04 -8.01 1.67
N LYS A 189 -3.21 -9.15 2.35
CA LYS A 189 -3.80 -10.36 1.80
C LYS A 189 -4.99 -10.73 2.68
N LEU A 190 -6.20 -10.65 2.12
CA LEU A 190 -7.38 -11.24 2.74
C LEU A 190 -7.52 -12.68 2.27
N ARG A 191 -7.85 -13.58 3.20
CA ARG A 191 -8.18 -14.97 2.90
C ARG A 191 -9.59 -15.21 3.37
N LEU A 192 -10.48 -15.43 2.42
CA LEU A 192 -11.90 -15.57 2.65
C LEU A 192 -12.37 -16.89 2.03
N LEU A 193 -13.11 -17.66 2.79
CA LEU A 193 -13.99 -18.69 2.26
C LEU A 193 -15.40 -18.14 2.37
N SER A 194 -16.10 -18.11 1.25
CA SER A 194 -17.50 -17.75 1.20
C SER A 194 -18.22 -18.76 0.32
N ASP A 195 -19.41 -19.11 0.74
CA ASP A 195 -20.37 -19.90 -0.01
C ASP A 195 -21.67 -19.09 0.03
N ASP A 196 -22.23 -18.55 -1.05
CA ASP A 196 -21.78 -18.70 -2.45
C ASP A 196 -20.67 -17.71 -2.86
N GLY A 197 -20.68 -16.49 -2.33
CA GLY A 197 -19.75 -15.44 -2.74
C GLY A 197 -19.83 -14.18 -1.89
N ALA A 198 -18.78 -13.35 -2.01
CA ALA A 198 -18.58 -12.17 -1.19
C ALA A 198 -18.12 -10.96 -2.02
N LEU A 199 -18.68 -9.80 -1.71
CA LEU A 199 -18.15 -8.50 -2.09
C LEU A 199 -17.34 -7.94 -0.93
N VAL A 200 -16.07 -7.61 -1.17
CA VAL A 200 -15.15 -7.10 -0.16
C VAL A 200 -14.91 -5.61 -0.37
N PHE A 201 -15.14 -4.81 0.68
CA PHE A 201 -14.78 -3.39 0.71
C PHE A 201 -13.73 -3.11 1.79
N LEU A 202 -13.02 -2.00 1.59
CA LEU A 202 -11.95 -1.48 2.44
C LEU A 202 -12.01 0.03 2.50
N ASN A 203 -12.54 0.56 3.62
CA ASN A 203 -12.75 2.01 3.79
C ASN A 203 -13.55 2.63 2.64
N ASP A 204 -14.76 2.15 2.38
CA ASP A 204 -15.59 2.52 1.20
C ASP A 204 -15.05 2.11 -0.17
N HIS A 205 -13.79 1.68 -0.29
CA HIS A 205 -13.27 1.23 -1.57
C HIS A 205 -13.61 -0.23 -1.84
N PHE A 206 -14.24 -0.49 -2.98
CA PHE A 206 -14.42 -1.85 -3.47
C PHE A 206 -13.06 -2.47 -3.79
N VAL A 207 -12.83 -3.67 -3.26
CA VAL A 207 -11.54 -4.37 -3.33
C VAL A 207 -11.62 -5.64 -4.17
N ALA A 208 -12.68 -6.43 -4.00
CA ALA A 208 -12.83 -7.70 -4.71
C ALA A 208 -14.28 -8.18 -4.77
N LEU A 209 -14.58 -8.88 -5.86
CA LEU A 209 -15.69 -9.83 -5.98
C LEU A 209 -15.05 -11.21 -5.94
N GLU A 210 -15.30 -12.00 -4.89
CA GLU A 210 -14.71 -13.34 -4.78
C GLU A 210 -15.75 -14.44 -4.93
N SER A 211 -15.47 -15.34 -5.88
CA SER A 211 -15.65 -16.80 -5.74
C SER A 211 -14.24 -17.39 -5.87
N VAL A 212 -13.67 -17.82 -4.74
CA VAL A 212 -12.36 -18.46 -4.52
C VAL A 212 -11.16 -17.88 -5.32
N GLY A 213 -10.34 -17.01 -4.71
CA GLY A 213 -9.07 -16.56 -5.28
C GLY A 213 -8.47 -15.26 -4.70
N GLN A 214 -7.18 -15.34 -4.34
CA GLN A 214 -6.29 -14.35 -3.72
C GLN A 214 -6.41 -12.88 -4.22
N VAL A 215 -6.55 -11.93 -3.29
CA VAL A 215 -6.59 -10.48 -3.56
C VAL A 215 -5.28 -9.79 -3.12
N GLY A 216 -4.75 -8.91 -3.97
CA GLY A 216 -3.66 -7.98 -3.65
C GLY A 216 -4.18 -6.54 -3.53
N LEU A 217 -3.71 -5.81 -2.53
CA LEU A 217 -4.24 -4.50 -2.12
C LEU A 217 -3.17 -3.39 -2.14
N LEU A 218 -3.52 -2.19 -2.61
CA LEU A 218 -2.71 -0.95 -2.54
C LEU A 218 -3.46 0.10 -1.67
N PHE A 219 -2.73 0.91 -0.88
CA PHE A 219 -3.32 1.73 0.21
C PHE A 219 -2.92 3.21 0.23
N GLN A 220 -3.87 4.05 0.68
CA GLN A 220 -3.62 5.37 1.28
C GLN A 220 -4.52 5.56 2.53
N SER A 221 -3.91 5.53 3.73
CA SER A 221 -4.41 5.93 5.08
C SER A 221 -5.40 5.03 5.87
N ALA A 222 -5.21 5.01 7.20
CA ALA A 222 -5.93 4.23 8.25
C ALA A 222 -7.21 4.94 8.75
N PRO A 223 -8.20 4.26 9.38
CA PRO A 223 -8.33 2.83 9.72
C PRO A 223 -8.58 1.94 8.49
N VAL A 224 -8.58 0.62 8.62
CA VAL A 224 -8.79 -0.35 7.51
C VAL A 224 -9.97 -1.24 7.90
N PHE A 225 -11.06 -1.30 7.11
CA PHE A 225 -12.25 -2.14 7.39
C PHE A 225 -12.40 -3.26 6.39
N VAL A 226 -12.47 -4.52 6.80
CA VAL A 226 -12.89 -5.58 5.85
C VAL A 226 -14.41 -5.72 5.95
N LEU A 227 -15.08 -5.52 4.82
CA LEU A 227 -16.53 -5.44 4.74
C LEU A 227 -17.01 -6.46 3.73
N ILE A 228 -17.82 -7.43 4.17
CA ILE A 228 -18.26 -8.53 3.30
C ILE A 228 -19.76 -8.44 3.09
N ARG A 229 -20.20 -8.32 1.83
CA ARG A 229 -21.61 -8.51 1.42
C ARG A 229 -21.74 -9.86 0.72
N ARG A 230 -22.57 -10.76 1.27
CA ARG A 230 -22.88 -12.06 0.66
C ARG A 230 -24.07 -11.97 -0.31
N SER A 231 -24.05 -12.72 -1.42
CA SER A 231 -25.23 -12.96 -2.25
C SER A 231 -25.44 -14.46 -2.40
N VAL A 232 -26.56 -15.01 -1.93
CA VAL A 232 -26.88 -16.45 -2.01
C VAL A 232 -27.79 -16.73 -3.20
N THR A 233 -27.52 -17.81 -3.94
CA THR A 233 -28.41 -18.26 -5.02
C THR A 233 -28.86 -19.73 -4.93
N ASP A 234 -28.34 -20.59 -4.04
CA ASP A 234 -28.90 -21.94 -3.89
C ASP A 234 -28.91 -22.56 -2.45
N GLU A 235 -29.44 -23.79 -2.36
CA GLU A 235 -30.11 -24.39 -1.19
C GLU A 235 -29.22 -25.10 -0.15
N GLN A 236 -27.90 -25.23 -0.32
CA GLN A 236 -27.05 -26.01 0.60
C GLN A 236 -26.27 -25.13 1.61
N GLY A 237 -25.88 -25.70 2.75
CA GLY A 237 -25.40 -24.99 3.94
C GLY A 237 -24.16 -24.14 3.69
N SER A 238 -24.00 -23.06 4.46
CA SER A 238 -23.11 -21.97 4.08
C SER A 238 -22.53 -21.18 5.26
N GLY A 239 -21.26 -20.82 5.17
CA GLY A 239 -20.57 -19.97 6.16
C GLY A 239 -19.41 -19.18 5.58
N VAL A 240 -19.02 -18.12 6.28
CA VAL A 240 -17.81 -17.34 5.99
C VAL A 240 -16.67 -17.84 6.89
N ARG A 241 -15.59 -18.37 6.29
CA ARG A 241 -14.36 -18.76 7.01
C ARG A 241 -13.20 -17.84 6.66
N VAL A 242 -12.35 -17.54 7.63
CA VAL A 242 -11.08 -16.82 7.40
C VAL A 242 -9.97 -17.83 7.64
N PHE A 243 -9.19 -18.16 6.61
CA PHE A 243 -8.13 -19.18 6.71
C PHE A 243 -6.74 -18.55 6.84
N HIS A 244 -5.84 -19.24 7.55
CA HIS A 244 -4.39 -19.16 7.38
C HIS A 244 -3.92 -20.30 6.43
N ALA A 245 -2.85 -20.13 5.64
CA ALA A 245 -2.14 -21.31 5.12
C ALA A 245 -0.81 -21.37 5.84
N HIS A 246 -0.57 -22.49 6.50
CA HIS A 246 0.78 -22.95 6.71
C HIS A 246 1.37 -23.44 5.37
N PRO A 247 2.69 -23.28 5.16
CA PRO A 247 3.37 -23.92 4.04
C PRO A 247 3.27 -25.44 4.21
N CYS A 248 2.65 -26.09 3.22
CA CYS A 248 2.68 -27.51 2.87
C CYS A 248 3.22 -28.48 3.94
N ASP A 249 2.34 -29.25 4.58
CA ASP A 249 2.68 -30.63 4.95
C ASP A 249 2.70 -31.46 3.66
N VAL A 250 3.90 -31.83 3.25
CA VAL A 250 4.15 -32.89 2.27
C VAL A 250 3.97 -34.22 2.99
N GLY A 251 2.88 -34.93 2.69
CA GLY A 251 2.80 -36.37 2.84
C GLY A 251 3.60 -37.10 1.76
#